data_AF-A0A819MBL9-F1
#
_entry.id   AF-A0A819MBL9-F1
#
_cell.length_a   1.000
_cell.length_b   1.000
_cell.length_c   1.000
_cell.angle_alpha   90.00
_cell.angle_beta   90.00
_cell.angle_gamma   90.00
#
_symmetry.space_group_name_H-M   'P 1'
#
loop_
_entity.id
_entity.type
_entity.pdbx_description
1 polymer ?
#
loop_
_entity_poly.entity_id
_entity_poly.type
_entity_poly.pdbx_seq_one_letter_code
_entity_poly.pdbx_strand_id
1 'polypeptide(L)'
;MSRNNHQHEESERNPTTRLPSPIRRAVSNYVKCGLTETQIRKSIVINYSQTSINEAKLHNVIIYERRKDRPKIFSAYDLRNWCYEHKKGKDLHSTFVPFYNIDDINNLFVFFTTKQLFQQIRLTTFVQVDATYKLTWNNLSLLVFGSTDANRHFKAFGMALICSDENSECFAHLFNSINALA
;
A
#
# COMPACT_ATOMS: atom_id res chain seq x y z
N MET A 1 46.21 -25.63 26.84
CA MET A 1 45.03 -26.45 27.19
C MET A 1 44.24 -25.61 28.20
N SER A 2 43.04 -25.11 27.96
CA SER A 2 41.84 -25.76 27.42
C SER A 2 40.96 -24.71 26.71
N ARG A 3 40.46 -25.01 25.51
CA ARG A 3 39.42 -24.22 24.85
C ARG A 3 38.08 -24.74 25.37
N ASN A 4 37.34 -23.90 26.08
CA ASN A 4 35.95 -24.21 26.45
C ASN A 4 35.10 -24.28 25.18
N ASN A 5 34.75 -25.50 24.78
CA ASN A 5 33.68 -25.77 23.83
C ASN A 5 32.36 -25.34 24.47
N HIS A 6 31.83 -24.18 24.10
CA HIS A 6 30.40 -23.92 24.24
C HIS A 6 29.67 -24.74 23.17
N GLN A 7 29.24 -25.94 23.55
CA GLN A 7 28.21 -26.66 22.82
C GLN A 7 26.92 -25.85 22.94
N HIS A 8 26.48 -25.28 21.82
CA HIS A 8 25.10 -24.84 21.68
C HIS A 8 24.23 -26.10 21.66
N GLU A 9 23.63 -26.42 22.80
CA GLU A 9 22.42 -27.25 22.80
C GLU A 9 21.38 -26.52 21.94
N GLU A 10 21.06 -27.10 20.79
CA GLU A 10 19.89 -26.71 20.01
C GLU A 10 18.66 -26.95 20.87
N SER A 11 18.22 -25.92 21.59
CA SER A 11 16.93 -25.93 22.24
C SER A 11 15.87 -26.15 21.15
N GLU A 12 15.27 -27.34 21.13
CA GLU A 12 14.14 -27.69 20.29
C GLU A 12 13.06 -26.62 20.43
N ARG A 13 12.83 -25.87 19.35
CA ARG A 13 11.82 -24.81 19.32
C ARG A 13 10.43 -25.44 19.37
N ASN A 14 9.74 -25.27 20.51
CA ASN A 14 8.37 -25.68 20.77
C ASN A 14 7.42 -25.59 19.55
N PRO A 15 6.77 -26.70 19.14
CA PRO A 15 5.94 -26.78 17.91
C PRO A 15 4.56 -26.10 18.00
N THR A 16 4.18 -25.49 19.11
CA THR A 16 2.82 -24.96 19.38
C THR A 16 2.53 -23.55 18.80
N THR A 17 3.47 -22.94 18.08
CA THR A 17 3.38 -21.52 17.68
C THR A 17 2.78 -21.26 16.29
N ARG A 18 2.68 -22.23 15.38
CA ARG A 18 2.26 -22.01 13.98
C ARG A 18 0.86 -22.55 13.68
N LEU A 19 0.14 -21.89 12.76
CA LEU A 19 -1.12 -22.43 12.23
C LEU A 19 -0.86 -23.75 11.49
N PRO A 20 -1.79 -24.72 11.55
CA PRO A 20 -1.67 -25.96 10.81
C PRO A 20 -1.47 -25.73 9.30
N SER A 21 -0.58 -26.52 8.69
CA SER A 21 -0.25 -26.42 7.27
C SER A 21 -1.46 -26.48 6.31
N PRO A 22 -2.50 -27.31 6.56
CA PRO A 22 -3.70 -27.33 5.72
C PRO A 22 -4.44 -25.99 5.70
N ILE A 23 -4.61 -25.37 6.87
CA ILE A 23 -5.26 -24.06 7.03
C ILE A 23 -4.44 -22.99 6.32
N ARG A 24 -3.11 -22.99 6.46
CA ARG A 24 -2.24 -22.03 5.79
C ARG A 24 -2.34 -22.12 4.26
N ARG A 25 -2.39 -23.35 3.72
CA ARG A 25 -2.55 -23.59 2.28
C ARG A 25 -3.92 -23.09 1.79
N ALA A 26 -4.99 -23.36 2.54
CA ALA A 26 -6.32 -22.86 2.23
C ALA A 26 -6.36 -21.32 2.22
N VAL A 27 -5.77 -20.66 3.23
CA VAL A 27 -5.67 -19.19 3.27
C VAL A 27 -4.94 -18.64 2.05
N SER A 28 -3.79 -19.23 1.67
CA SER A 28 -3.04 -18.80 0.48
C SER A 28 -3.88 -18.90 -0.80
N ASN A 29 -4.64 -19.98 -0.96
CA ASN A 29 -5.55 -20.15 -2.10
C ASN A 29 -6.69 -19.12 -2.10
N TYR A 30 -7.33 -18.89 -0.95
CA TYR A 30 -8.41 -17.91 -0.86
C TYR A 30 -7.94 -16.47 -1.11
N VAL A 31 -6.73 -16.11 -0.66
CA VAL A 31 -6.12 -14.81 -0.97
C VAL A 31 -5.87 -14.67 -2.47
N LYS A 32 -5.33 -15.70 -3.13
CA LYS A 32 -5.14 -15.71 -4.60
C LYS A 32 -6.45 -15.59 -5.37
N CYS A 33 -7.54 -16.16 -4.84
CA CYS A 33 -8.88 -16.02 -5.40
C CYS A 33 -9.54 -14.65 -5.09
N GLY A 34 -8.85 -13.73 -4.41
CA GLY A 34 -9.34 -12.38 -4.14
C GLY A 34 -10.39 -12.29 -3.03
N LEU A 35 -10.50 -13.28 -2.15
CA LEU A 35 -11.49 -13.25 -1.08
C LEU A 35 -11.17 -12.18 -0.01
N THR A 36 -12.22 -11.55 0.50
CA THR A 36 -12.14 -10.64 1.65
C THR A 36 -11.79 -11.41 2.92
N GLU A 37 -11.29 -10.70 3.94
CA GLU A 37 -10.89 -11.34 5.19
C GLU A 37 -12.08 -12.04 5.89
N THR A 38 -13.25 -11.41 5.85
CA THR A 38 -14.49 -11.98 6.39
C THR A 38 -14.89 -13.26 5.67
N GLN A 39 -14.78 -13.29 4.33
CA GLN A 39 -15.06 -14.50 3.55
C GLN A 39 -14.06 -15.61 3.87
N ILE A 40 -12.77 -15.29 3.96
CA ILE A 40 -11.72 -16.24 4.34
C ILE A 40 -12.02 -16.85 5.72
N ARG A 41 -12.34 -16.03 6.72
CA ARG A 41 -12.69 -16.51 8.07
C ARG A 41 -13.88 -17.46 8.04
N LYS A 42 -14.97 -17.08 7.35
CA LYS A 42 -16.15 -17.95 7.19
C LYS A 42 -15.79 -19.27 6.53
N SER A 43 -15.02 -19.24 5.43
CA SER A 43 -14.59 -20.46 4.73
C SER A 43 -13.70 -21.34 5.60
N ILE A 44 -12.84 -20.76 6.43
CA ILE A 44 -11.99 -21.53 7.35
C ILE A 44 -12.82 -22.17 8.46
N VAL A 45 -13.77 -21.46 9.06
CA VAL A 45 -14.67 -22.03 10.08
C VAL A 45 -15.52 -23.16 9.51
N ILE A 46 -16.04 -23.01 8.28
CA ILE A 46 -16.85 -24.04 7.62
C ILE A 46 -16.03 -25.30 7.31
N ASN A 47 -14.83 -25.12 6.73
CA ASN A 47 -14.04 -26.25 6.23
C ASN A 47 -13.12 -26.90 7.28
N TYR A 48 -12.88 -26.23 8.41
CA TYR A 48 -11.95 -26.66 9.47
C TYR A 48 -12.55 -26.57 10.87
N SER A 49 -13.87 -26.72 10.98
CA SER A 49 -14.67 -26.55 12.21
C SER A 49 -14.19 -27.37 13.42
N GLN A 50 -13.45 -28.46 13.20
CA GLN A 50 -12.90 -29.32 14.24
C GLN A 50 -11.57 -28.81 14.85
N THR A 51 -10.98 -27.77 14.27
CA THR A 51 -9.70 -27.22 14.75
C THR A 51 -9.96 -25.94 15.55
N SER A 52 -9.44 -25.85 16.78
CA SER A 52 -9.41 -24.58 17.51
C SER A 52 -8.41 -23.63 16.81
N ILE A 53 -8.93 -22.58 16.19
CA ILE A 53 -8.12 -21.62 15.43
C ILE A 53 -7.93 -20.37 16.27
N ASN A 54 -6.68 -19.99 16.48
CA ASN A 54 -6.36 -18.71 17.09
C ASN A 54 -6.59 -17.58 16.07
N GLU A 55 -7.58 -16.74 16.32
CA GLU A 55 -8.01 -15.65 15.43
C GLU A 55 -6.88 -14.66 15.11
N ALA A 56 -5.99 -14.39 16.05
CA ALA A 56 -4.84 -13.51 15.85
C ALA A 56 -3.80 -14.15 14.93
N LYS A 57 -3.55 -15.47 15.08
CA LYS A 57 -2.66 -16.20 14.17
C LYS A 57 -3.25 -16.25 12.75
N LEU A 58 -4.55 -16.44 12.61
CA LEU A 58 -5.24 -16.42 11.32
C LEU A 58 -5.12 -15.06 10.64
N HIS A 59 -5.39 -13.98 11.38
CA HIS A 59 -5.20 -12.61 10.90
C HIS A 59 -3.78 -12.37 10.37
N ASN A 60 -2.76 -12.75 11.16
CA ASN A 60 -1.36 -12.57 10.78
C ASN A 60 -0.98 -13.34 9.52
N VAL A 61 -1.49 -14.57 9.34
CA VAL A 61 -1.27 -15.36 8.12
C VAL A 61 -1.96 -14.72 6.91
N ILE A 62 -3.19 -14.22 7.04
CA ILE A 62 -3.89 -13.51 5.97
C ILE A 62 -3.10 -12.27 5.53
N ILE A 63 -2.61 -11.47 6.50
CA ILE A 63 -1.76 -10.31 6.21
C ILE A 63 -0.47 -10.73 5.50
N TYR A 64 0.20 -11.76 6.00
CA TYR A 64 1.44 -12.27 5.41
C TYR A 64 1.26 -12.70 3.95
N GLU A 65 0.24 -13.52 3.66
CA GLU A 65 -0.04 -13.98 2.30
C GLU A 65 -0.39 -12.80 1.37
N ARG A 66 -1.18 -11.83 1.84
CA ARG A 66 -1.48 -10.60 1.07
C ARG A 66 -0.26 -9.73 0.80
N ARG A 67 0.75 -9.75 1.66
CA ARG A 67 2.00 -8.99 1.46
C ARG A 67 2.95 -9.68 0.48
N LYS A 68 2.84 -11.00 0.30
CA LYS A 68 3.73 -11.78 -0.55
C LYS A 68 3.68 -11.35 -2.03
N ASP A 69 2.49 -11.01 -2.50
CA ASP A 69 2.24 -10.60 -3.89
C ASP A 69 2.24 -9.07 -4.08
N ARG A 70 2.51 -8.28 -3.01
CA ARG A 70 2.69 -6.84 -3.18
C ARG A 70 4.01 -6.60 -3.92
N PRO A 71 4.05 -5.67 -4.90
CA PRO A 71 5.31 -5.16 -5.42
C PRO A 71 6.13 -4.70 -4.23
N LYS A 72 7.24 -5.36 -4.01
CA LYS A 72 8.18 -4.93 -2.99
C LYS A 72 8.99 -3.81 -3.62
N ILE A 73 8.44 -2.61 -3.62
CA ILE A 73 9.18 -1.42 -4.00
C ILE A 73 10.16 -1.18 -2.85
N PHE A 74 11.42 -1.58 -3.06
CA PHE A 74 12.45 -1.61 -2.03
C PHE A 74 13.41 -0.43 -2.11
N SER A 75 13.37 0.32 -3.21
CA SER A 75 14.28 1.43 -3.46
C SER A 75 13.60 2.55 -4.24
N ALA A 76 14.20 3.75 -4.21
CA ALA A 76 13.83 4.86 -5.08
C ALA A 76 13.90 4.48 -6.57
N TYR A 77 14.85 3.60 -6.93
CA TYR A 77 14.98 3.07 -8.30
C TYR A 77 13.77 2.21 -8.70
N ASP A 78 13.36 1.27 -7.84
CA ASP A 78 12.18 0.43 -8.11
C ASP A 78 10.92 1.28 -8.22
N LEU A 79 10.77 2.29 -7.35
CA LEU A 79 9.63 3.19 -7.40
C LEU A 79 9.62 4.00 -8.71
N ARG A 80 10.79 4.50 -9.12
CA ARG A 80 10.95 5.25 -10.38
C ARG A 80 10.57 4.40 -11.59
N ASN A 81 11.03 3.15 -11.63
CA ASN A 81 10.66 2.22 -12.70
C ASN A 81 9.17 1.90 -12.68
N TRP A 82 8.59 1.64 -11.51
CA TRP A 82 7.16 1.39 -11.39
C TRP A 82 6.34 2.60 -11.87
N CYS A 83 6.72 3.83 -11.48
CA CYS A 83 6.07 5.05 -11.94
C CYS A 83 6.17 5.22 -13.45
N TYR A 84 7.32 4.90 -14.04
CA TYR A 84 7.52 4.94 -15.48
C TYR A 84 6.60 3.96 -16.22
N GLU A 85 6.50 2.72 -15.76
CA GLU A 85 5.60 1.69 -16.33
C GLU A 85 4.13 2.06 -16.20
N HIS A 86 3.77 2.78 -15.13
CA HIS A 86 2.40 3.19 -14.82
C HIS A 86 2.12 4.64 -15.24
N LYS A 87 2.97 5.25 -16.07
CA LYS A 87 2.80 6.65 -16.50
C LYS A 87 1.52 6.90 -17.30
N LYS A 88 0.98 5.86 -17.93
CA LYS A 88 -0.27 5.91 -18.69
C LYS A 88 -1.24 4.86 -18.16
N GLY A 89 -2.44 5.29 -17.78
CA GLY A 89 -3.50 4.35 -17.37
C GLY A 89 -3.87 3.43 -18.53
N LYS A 90 -4.20 2.18 -18.21
CA LYS A 90 -4.65 1.19 -19.20
C LYS A 90 -6.09 1.49 -19.62
N ASP A 91 -6.97 1.65 -18.64
CA ASP A 91 -8.39 1.96 -18.79
C ASP A 91 -8.80 3.18 -17.95
N LEU A 92 -10.11 3.46 -17.91
CA LEU A 92 -10.68 4.64 -17.25
C LEU A 92 -10.49 4.65 -15.72
N HIS A 93 -10.51 3.46 -15.10
CA HIS A 93 -10.48 3.28 -13.65
C HIS A 93 -9.15 2.73 -13.14
N SER A 94 -8.26 2.28 -14.04
CA SER A 94 -6.89 1.89 -13.67
C SER A 94 -6.11 3.08 -13.11
N THR A 95 -5.44 2.85 -11.98
CA THR A 95 -4.50 3.81 -11.40
C THR A 95 -3.30 4.01 -12.31
N PHE A 96 -2.87 5.26 -12.45
CA PHE A 96 -1.68 5.65 -13.18
C PHE A 96 -0.99 6.85 -12.54
N VAL A 97 0.24 7.12 -12.96
CA VAL A 97 1.12 8.14 -12.41
C VAL A 97 1.42 9.21 -13.47
N PRO A 98 0.59 10.27 -13.61
CA PRO A 98 0.86 11.31 -14.60
C PRO A 98 2.16 12.07 -14.31
N PHE A 99 2.53 12.20 -13.04
CA PHE A 99 3.72 12.94 -12.62
C PHE A 99 4.40 12.27 -11.42
N TYR A 100 5.73 12.25 -11.45
CA TYR A 100 6.57 11.86 -10.33
C TYR A 100 7.91 12.60 -10.42
N ASN A 101 8.49 12.91 -9.26
CA ASN A 101 9.89 13.28 -9.09
C ASN A 101 10.47 12.37 -8.00
N ILE A 102 11.57 11.67 -8.29
CA ILE A 102 12.18 10.72 -7.36
C ILE A 102 13.70 10.88 -7.44
N ASP A 103 14.21 12.07 -7.16
CA ASP A 103 15.65 12.37 -7.28
C ASP A 103 16.47 11.84 -6.10
N ASP A 104 15.93 11.93 -4.87
CA ASP A 104 16.48 11.35 -3.64
C ASP A 104 15.36 11.12 -2.60
N ILE A 105 15.63 10.46 -1.47
CA ILE A 105 14.72 10.32 -0.33
C ILE A 105 14.12 11.67 0.06
N ASN A 106 14.93 12.73 0.09
CA ASN A 106 14.48 14.06 0.52
C ASN A 106 13.59 14.78 -0.52
N ASN A 107 13.61 14.33 -1.78
CA ASN A 107 12.86 14.91 -2.90
C ASN A 107 12.13 13.82 -3.66
N LEU A 108 11.16 13.21 -2.96
CA LEU A 108 10.28 12.18 -3.48
C LEU A 108 8.85 12.72 -3.55
N PHE A 109 8.28 12.67 -4.75
CA PHE A 109 6.90 12.99 -5.04
C PHE A 109 6.35 12.03 -6.10
N VAL A 110 5.21 11.40 -5.81
CA VAL A 110 4.51 10.56 -6.78
C VAL A 110 3.01 10.86 -6.69
N PHE A 111 2.41 11.31 -7.79
CA PHE A 111 0.97 11.53 -7.85
C PHE A 111 0.27 10.37 -8.55
N PHE A 112 -0.71 9.77 -7.89
CA PHE A 112 -1.53 8.69 -8.42
C PHE A 112 -2.97 9.15 -8.62
N THR A 113 -3.56 8.76 -9.75
CA THR A 113 -4.97 9.06 -10.08
C THR A 113 -5.50 8.00 -11.06
N THR A 114 -6.76 8.12 -11.45
CA THR A 114 -7.36 7.34 -12.55
C THR A 114 -7.73 8.31 -13.67
N LYS A 115 -7.89 7.82 -14.92
CA LYS A 115 -8.25 8.72 -16.02
C LYS A 115 -9.59 9.42 -15.77
N GLN A 116 -10.54 8.74 -15.13
CA GLN A 116 -11.82 9.32 -14.76
C GLN A 116 -11.66 10.53 -13.83
N LEU A 117 -10.91 10.34 -12.73
CA LEU A 117 -10.70 11.39 -11.74
C LEU A 117 -9.83 12.51 -12.31
N PHE A 118 -8.86 12.16 -13.13
CA PHE A 118 -8.00 13.13 -13.79
C PHE A 118 -8.76 14.10 -14.70
N GLN A 119 -9.82 13.63 -15.40
CA GLN A 119 -10.70 14.50 -16.18
C GLN A 119 -11.42 15.54 -15.31
N GLN A 120 -11.70 15.22 -14.04
CA GLN A 120 -12.35 16.14 -13.11
C GLN A 120 -11.45 17.31 -12.73
N ILE A 121 -10.13 17.11 -12.68
CA ILE A 121 -9.16 18.18 -12.37
C ILE A 121 -9.37 19.39 -13.28
N ARG A 122 -9.56 19.14 -14.58
CA ARG A 122 -9.75 20.17 -15.62
C ARG A 122 -11.06 20.96 -15.49
N LEU A 123 -12.02 20.42 -14.73
CA LEU A 123 -13.33 21.04 -14.49
C LEU A 123 -13.35 21.86 -13.20
N THR A 124 -12.29 21.79 -12.39
CA THR A 124 -12.22 22.44 -11.07
C THR A 124 -11.38 23.71 -11.15
N THR A 125 -11.85 24.79 -10.52
CA THR A 125 -11.13 26.07 -10.44
C THR A 125 -10.12 26.11 -9.30
N PHE A 126 -10.29 25.25 -8.30
CA PHE A 126 -9.47 25.23 -7.10
C PHE A 126 -9.04 23.80 -6.78
N VAL A 127 -7.78 23.66 -6.37
CA VAL A 127 -7.22 22.40 -5.87
C VAL A 127 -7.06 22.52 -4.36
N GLN A 128 -7.47 21.47 -3.66
CA GLN A 128 -7.34 21.32 -2.22
C GLN A 128 -6.49 20.09 -1.92
N VAL A 129 -5.77 20.17 -0.81
CA VAL A 129 -4.89 19.12 -0.33
C VAL A 129 -5.21 18.86 1.11
N ASP A 130 -5.45 17.60 1.44
CA ASP A 130 -5.65 17.16 2.81
C ASP A 130 -4.50 16.24 3.21
N ALA A 131 -3.73 16.68 4.21
CA ALA A 131 -2.67 15.90 4.82
C ALA A 131 -3.28 14.96 5.85
N THR A 132 -3.67 13.76 5.40
CA THR A 132 -4.20 12.76 6.31
C THR A 132 -3.05 12.02 7.00
N TYR A 133 -2.66 12.44 8.22
CA TYR A 133 -1.59 11.79 9.00
C TYR A 133 -1.85 10.30 9.32
N LYS A 134 -3.00 9.75 8.93
CA LYS A 134 -3.37 8.34 9.07
C LYS A 134 -2.99 7.48 7.85
N LEU A 135 -2.67 8.09 6.72
CA LEU A 135 -2.30 7.39 5.50
C LEU A 135 -0.80 7.51 5.28
N THR A 136 -0.11 6.37 5.40
CA THR A 136 1.31 6.26 5.11
C THR A 136 1.56 5.09 4.16
N TRP A 137 2.48 5.26 3.23
CA TRP A 137 2.98 4.16 2.41
C TRP A 137 4.47 3.97 2.65
N ASN A 138 4.87 2.83 3.23
CA ASN A 138 6.26 2.57 3.64
C ASN A 138 6.87 3.71 4.49
N ASN A 139 6.11 4.25 5.46
CA ASN A 139 6.48 5.39 6.32
C ASN A 139 6.61 6.75 5.60
N LEU A 140 6.18 6.86 4.34
CA LEU A 140 6.06 8.12 3.63
C LEU A 140 4.62 8.64 3.75
N SER A 141 4.47 9.95 3.92
CA SER A 141 3.16 10.61 4.02
C SER A 141 2.39 10.50 2.70
N LEU A 142 1.10 10.20 2.80
CA LEU A 142 0.16 10.31 1.68
C LEU A 142 -0.75 11.53 1.88
N LEU A 143 -0.73 12.42 0.90
CA LEU A 143 -1.62 13.56 0.79
C LEU A 143 -2.78 13.21 -0.15
N VAL A 144 -3.99 13.62 0.20
CA VAL A 144 -5.17 13.44 -0.65
C VAL A 144 -5.45 14.74 -1.40
N PHE A 145 -5.62 14.63 -2.71
CA PHE A 145 -5.91 15.74 -3.60
C PHE A 145 -7.36 15.72 -4.03
N GLY A 146 -7.98 16.89 -4.01
CA GLY A 146 -9.36 17.01 -4.42
C GLY A 146 -9.77 18.45 -4.69
N SER A 147 -11.06 18.62 -4.90
CA SER A 147 -11.71 19.91 -4.97
C SER A 147 -13.04 19.85 -4.25
N THR A 148 -13.63 21.01 -3.98
CA THR A 148 -14.96 21.10 -3.39
C THR A 148 -15.99 21.30 -4.49
N ASP A 149 -17.00 20.44 -4.54
CA ASP A 149 -18.10 20.58 -5.50
C ASP A 149 -19.05 21.73 -5.11
N ALA A 150 -20.02 22.03 -5.98
CA ALA A 150 -21.02 23.06 -5.73
C ALA A 150 -21.88 22.80 -4.47
N ASN A 151 -21.93 21.54 -4.00
CA ASN A 151 -22.64 21.13 -2.79
C ASN A 151 -21.75 21.20 -1.54
N ARG A 152 -20.57 21.83 -1.63
CA ARG A 152 -19.60 21.98 -0.54
C ARG A 152 -19.03 20.66 -0.03
N HIS A 153 -19.01 19.63 -0.88
CA HIS A 153 -18.40 18.35 -0.55
C HIS A 153 -17.02 18.23 -1.19
N PHE A 154 -16.05 17.77 -0.41
CA PHE A 154 -14.74 17.41 -0.92
C PHE A 154 -14.84 16.16 -1.83
N LYS A 155 -14.27 16.26 -3.02
CA LYS A 155 -14.18 15.21 -4.02
C LYS A 155 -12.70 14.97 -4.32
N ALA A 156 -12.20 13.84 -3.83
CA ALA A 156 -10.84 13.43 -4.12
C ALA A 156 -10.70 13.07 -5.60
N PHE A 157 -9.66 13.55 -6.25
CA PHE A 157 -9.29 13.18 -7.62
C PHE A 157 -7.90 12.54 -7.72
N GLY A 158 -7.14 12.48 -6.63
CA GLY A 158 -5.84 11.82 -6.63
C GLY A 158 -5.21 11.75 -5.25
N MET A 159 -4.05 11.11 -5.18
CA MET A 159 -3.23 11.04 -3.98
C MET A 159 -1.79 11.32 -4.36
N ALA A 160 -1.05 11.98 -3.48
CA ALA A 160 0.38 12.17 -3.61
C ALA A 160 1.12 11.48 -2.49
N LEU A 161 2.16 10.74 -2.86
CA LEU A 161 3.20 10.33 -1.94
C LEU A 161 4.22 11.45 -1.87
N ILE A 162 4.60 11.88 -0.67
CA ILE A 162 5.67 12.85 -0.47
C ILE A 162 6.65 12.37 0.60
N CYS A 163 7.88 12.89 0.58
CA CYS A 163 8.82 12.69 1.67
C CYS A 163 8.29 13.30 2.98
N SER A 164 8.75 12.75 4.10
CA SER A 164 8.33 13.06 5.48
C SER A 164 8.44 14.52 5.88
N ASP A 165 9.27 15.29 5.20
CA ASP A 165 9.63 16.63 5.67
C ASP A 165 8.63 17.71 5.23
N GLU A 166 7.56 17.34 4.51
CA GLU A 166 6.39 18.18 4.13
C GLU A 166 6.72 19.67 3.93
N ASN A 167 7.75 19.96 3.13
CA ASN A 167 8.26 21.31 2.98
C ASN A 167 7.51 22.11 1.90
N SER A 168 7.60 23.44 1.94
CA SER A 168 6.91 24.34 1.00
C SER A 168 7.29 24.10 -0.45
N GLU A 169 8.52 23.66 -0.73
CA GLU A 169 9.02 23.38 -2.07
C GLU A 169 8.33 22.14 -2.68
N CYS A 170 8.11 21.10 -1.86
CA CYS A 170 7.35 19.92 -2.23
C CYS A 170 5.90 20.27 -2.61
N PHE A 171 5.23 21.09 -1.80
CA PHE A 171 3.88 21.58 -2.13
C PHE A 171 3.88 22.44 -3.40
N ALA A 172 4.85 23.34 -3.57
CA ALA A 172 4.94 24.19 -4.77
C ALA A 172 5.14 23.37 -6.04
N HIS A 173 6.08 22.42 -6.05
CA HIS A 173 6.27 21.49 -7.16
C HIS A 173 4.99 20.73 -7.47
N LEU A 174 4.30 20.27 -6.44
CA LEU A 174 3.09 19.52 -6.58
C LEU A 174 1.99 20.34 -7.27
N PHE A 175 1.67 21.52 -6.73
CA PHE A 175 0.64 22.38 -7.32
C PHE A 175 1.00 22.80 -8.75
N ASN A 176 2.28 23.11 -9.02
CA ASN A 176 2.76 23.42 -10.36
C ASN A 176 2.57 22.24 -11.33
N SER A 177 2.86 21.01 -10.89
CA SER A 177 2.66 19.81 -11.69
C SER A 177 1.20 19.54 -11.99
N ILE A 178 0.28 19.82 -11.06
CA ILE A 178 -1.17 19.70 -11.31
C ILE A 178 -1.65 20.81 -12.23
N ASN A 179 -1.18 22.04 -12.04
CA ASN A 179 -1.56 23.18 -12.87
C ASN A 179 -1.14 22.99 -14.34
N ALA A 180 0.01 22.35 -14.59
CA ALA A 180 0.44 21.99 -15.94
C ALA A 180 -0.49 20.98 -16.66
N LEU A 181 -1.46 20.39 -15.94
CA LEU A 181 -2.36 19.34 -16.44
C LEU A 181 -3.81 19.79 -16.59
N ALA A 182 -4.20 20.92 -15.97
CA ALA A 182 -5.52 21.52 -16.09
C ALA A 182 -5.69 22.16 -17.48
#